data_AF-A0AA49GEI0-F1
#
_entry.id   AF-A0AA49GEI0-F1
#
_cell.length_a   1.000
_cell.length_b   1.000
_cell.length_c   1.000
_cell.angle_alpha   90.00
_cell.angle_beta   90.00
_cell.angle_gamma   90.00
#
_symmetry.space_group_name_H-M   'P 1'
#
loop_
_entity.id
_entity.type
_entity.pdbx_description
1 polymer ?
#
loop_
_entity_poly.entity_id
_entity_poly.type
_entity_poly.pdbx_seq_one_letter_code
_entity_poly.pdbx_strand_id
1 'polypeptide(L)'
;MSLINKIKWILGILMVFILIISTNLIDRKNFQRVRDSVVSIYEDRLLAKEIIFNISNILHEKEIALVEYDTAYFSIINSQKNKELNSELEKFKKTKLTKKEERVFNDLQTDLSSIIELEKNIDTKDFKNNKNLNDKIKIANQHLKQLSEIQITEGNRQLSISQKAVRNVELYTQIEIYILIFLAVIIQIIIMYQPKND
;
A
#
# COMPACT_ATOMS: atom_id res chain seq x y z
N MET A 1 -40.41 -17.92 40.92
CA MET A 1 -39.18 -18.41 40.26
C MET A 1 -38.12 -18.61 41.32
N SER A 2 -37.54 -19.80 41.43
CA SER A 2 -36.39 -20.02 42.33
C SER A 2 -35.20 -19.16 41.86
N LEU A 3 -34.32 -18.76 42.77
CA LEU A 3 -33.08 -18.03 42.47
C LEU A 3 -32.28 -18.69 41.34
N ILE A 4 -32.28 -20.03 41.29
CA ILE A 4 -31.62 -20.84 40.27
C ILE A 4 -32.17 -20.54 38.87
N ASN A 5 -33.49 -20.38 38.71
CA ASN A 5 -34.06 -20.07 37.40
C ASN A 5 -33.65 -18.66 36.94
N LYS A 6 -33.62 -17.67 37.83
CA LYS A 6 -33.15 -16.32 37.50
C LYS A 6 -31.69 -16.32 37.04
N ILE A 7 -30.83 -17.09 37.72
CA ILE A 7 -29.41 -17.21 37.35
C ILE A 7 -29.25 -17.86 35.97
N LYS A 8 -30.01 -18.92 35.65
CA LYS A 8 -29.99 -19.57 34.33
C LYS A 8 -30.31 -18.58 33.20
N TRP A 9 -31.31 -17.73 33.38
CA TRP A 9 -31.70 -16.70 32.42
C TRP A 9 -30.62 -15.64 32.23
N ILE A 10 -30.07 -15.12 33.33
CA ILE A 10 -29.01 -14.10 33.28
C ILE A 10 -27.77 -14.66 32.56
N LEU A 11 -27.36 -15.89 32.88
CA LEU A 11 -26.22 -16.53 32.23
C LEU A 11 -26.44 -16.75 30.72
N GLY A 12 -27.62 -17.20 30.31
CA GLY A 12 -27.93 -17.39 28.89
C GLY A 12 -27.87 -16.08 28.09
N ILE A 13 -28.47 -15.02 28.62
CA ILE A 13 -28.44 -13.68 27.99
C ILE A 13 -27.00 -13.15 27.95
N LEU A 14 -26.27 -13.25 29.06
CA LEU A 14 -24.88 -12.79 29.16
C LEU A 14 -23.97 -13.52 28.16
N MET A 15 -24.18 -14.82 27.96
CA MET A 15 -23.42 -15.62 27.00
C MET A 15 -23.63 -15.13 25.56
N VAL A 16 -24.87 -14.86 25.17
CA VAL A 16 -25.20 -14.29 23.84
C VAL A 16 -24.54 -12.91 23.67
N PHE A 17 -24.62 -12.06 24.69
CA PHE A 17 -23.98 -10.74 24.65
C PHE A 17 -22.47 -10.82 24.49
N ILE A 18 -21.79 -11.67 25.26
CA ILE A 18 -20.34 -11.85 25.17
C ILE A 18 -19.96 -12.34 23.77
N LEU A 19 -20.75 -13.25 23.18
CA LEU A 19 -20.53 -13.74 21.84
C LEU A 19 -20.62 -12.61 20.80
N ILE A 20 -21.71 -11.85 20.80
CA ILE A 20 -21.93 -10.73 19.86
C ILE A 20 -20.84 -9.66 20.00
N ILE A 21 -20.43 -9.34 21.22
CA ILE A 21 -19.34 -8.37 21.44
C ILE A 21 -18.03 -8.92 20.88
N SER A 22 -17.75 -10.20 21.10
CA SER A 22 -16.51 -10.83 20.63
C SER A 22 -16.42 -10.84 19.11
N THR A 23 -17.50 -11.20 18.42
CA THR A 23 -17.58 -11.21 16.95
C THR A 23 -17.44 -9.80 16.39
N ASN A 24 -18.16 -8.83 16.95
CA ASN A 24 -18.04 -7.42 16.57
C ASN A 24 -16.60 -6.88 16.70
N LEU A 25 -15.89 -7.22 17.78
CA LEU A 25 -14.50 -6.81 17.97
C LEU A 25 -13.55 -7.45 16.96
N ILE A 26 -13.76 -8.72 16.62
CA ILE A 26 -12.98 -9.45 15.61
C ILE A 26 -13.22 -8.83 14.23
N ASP A 27 -14.47 -8.57 13.87
CA ASP A 27 -14.86 -7.97 12.59
C ASP A 27 -14.27 -6.58 12.44
N ARG A 28 -14.38 -5.74 13.49
CA ARG A 28 -13.77 -4.41 13.50
C ARG A 28 -12.26 -4.47 13.23
N LYS A 29 -11.54 -5.43 13.83
CA LYS A 29 -10.10 -5.60 13.61
C LYS A 29 -9.77 -6.03 12.18
N ASN A 30 -10.56 -6.93 11.59
CA ASN A 30 -10.34 -7.36 10.20
C ASN A 30 -10.74 -6.25 9.21
N PHE A 31 -11.81 -5.51 9.46
CA PHE A 31 -12.19 -4.35 8.65
C PHE A 31 -11.11 -3.28 8.64
N GLN A 32 -10.49 -3.00 9.79
CA GLN A 32 -9.34 -2.09 9.86
C GLN A 32 -8.19 -2.57 8.97
N ARG A 33 -7.87 -3.87 8.96
CA ARG A 33 -6.83 -4.42 8.07
C ARG A 33 -7.18 -4.24 6.59
N VAL A 34 -8.42 -4.48 6.19
CA VAL A 34 -8.88 -4.25 4.82
C VAL A 34 -8.70 -2.78 4.45
N ARG A 35 -9.19 -1.87 5.28
CA ARG A 35 -9.08 -0.42 5.06
C ARG A 35 -7.63 0.01 4.95
N ASP A 36 -6.77 -0.40 5.89
CA ASP A 36 -5.36 -0.02 5.91
C ASP A 36 -4.62 -0.55 4.67
N SER A 37 -4.95 -1.77 4.20
CA SER A 37 -4.42 -2.29 2.94
C SER A 37 -4.90 -1.50 1.72
N VAL A 38 -6.18 -1.09 1.67
CA VAL A 38 -6.71 -0.26 0.57
C VAL A 38 -6.03 1.12 0.54
N VAL A 39 -5.91 1.77 1.70
CA VAL A 39 -5.21 3.05 1.83
C VAL A 39 -3.76 2.92 1.37
N SER A 40 -3.04 1.89 1.82
CA SER A 40 -1.64 1.68 1.41
C SER A 40 -1.51 1.36 -0.09
N ILE A 41 -2.45 0.61 -0.69
CA ILE A 41 -2.47 0.38 -2.15
C ILE A 41 -2.61 1.71 -2.91
N TYR A 42 -3.44 2.62 -2.43
CA TYR A 42 -3.62 3.92 -3.06
C TYR A 42 -2.43 4.86 -2.79
N GLU A 43 -2.22 5.23 -1.52
CA GLU A 43 -1.28 6.28 -1.10
C GLU A 43 0.18 5.87 -1.30
N ASP A 44 0.53 4.62 -1.00
CA ASP A 44 1.92 4.18 -1.02
C ASP A 44 2.32 3.44 -2.30
N ARG A 45 1.37 2.82 -3.02
CA ARG A 45 1.70 2.00 -4.21
C ARG A 45 1.29 2.65 -5.52
N LEU A 46 0.07 3.19 -5.61
CA LEU A 46 -0.44 3.80 -6.84
C LEU A 46 0.19 5.18 -7.07
N LEU A 47 0.18 6.06 -6.06
CA LEU A 47 0.84 7.37 -6.17
C LEU A 47 2.35 7.24 -6.38
N ALA A 48 3.00 6.28 -5.71
CA ALA A 48 4.43 6.00 -5.92
C ALA A 48 4.72 5.58 -7.37
N LYS A 49 3.84 4.81 -8.02
CA LYS A 49 3.97 4.46 -9.44
C LYS A 49 3.80 5.65 -10.37
N GLU A 50 2.86 6.55 -10.08
CA GLU A 50 2.70 7.79 -10.84
C GLU A 50 3.99 8.62 -10.78
N ILE A 51 4.59 8.75 -9.58
CA ILE A 51 5.86 9.46 -9.40
C ILE A 51 7.01 8.78 -10.18
N ILE A 52 7.14 7.45 -10.11
CA ILE A 52 8.14 6.70 -10.88
C ILE A 52 7.96 6.95 -12.38
N PHE A 53 6.72 6.96 -12.85
CA PHE A 53 6.40 7.24 -14.25
C PHE A 53 6.76 8.68 -14.63
N ASN A 54 6.45 9.67 -13.80
CA ASN A 54 6.81 11.07 -14.02
C ASN A 54 8.33 11.25 -14.12
N ILE A 55 9.09 10.63 -13.23
CA ILE A 55 10.56 10.66 -13.28
C ILE A 55 11.06 10.01 -14.58
N SER A 56 10.51 8.87 -14.97
CA SER A 56 10.87 8.21 -16.22
C SER A 56 10.57 9.09 -17.44
N ASN A 57 9.45 9.80 -17.44
CA ASN A 57 9.09 10.73 -18.51
C ASN A 57 10.05 11.94 -18.56
N ILE A 58 10.41 12.51 -17.41
CA ILE A 58 11.40 13.58 -17.34
C ILE A 58 12.76 13.12 -17.90
N LEU A 59 13.21 11.92 -17.55
CA LEU A 59 14.45 11.36 -18.12
C LEU A 59 14.34 11.17 -19.64
N HIS A 60 13.20 10.69 -20.12
CA HIS A 60 12.98 10.51 -21.56
C HIS A 60 12.96 11.84 -22.32
N GLU A 61 12.30 12.86 -21.78
CA GLU A 61 12.31 14.21 -22.37
C GLU A 61 13.72 14.80 -22.42
N LYS A 62 14.56 14.50 -21.42
CA LYS A 62 15.99 14.87 -21.44
C LYS A 62 16.76 14.15 -22.54
N GLU A 63 16.52 12.86 -22.76
CA GLU A 63 17.12 12.12 -23.89
C GLU A 63 16.76 12.74 -25.23
N ILE A 64 15.48 13.10 -25.43
CA ILE A 64 15.02 13.80 -26.65
C ILE A 64 15.73 15.15 -26.78
N ALA A 65 15.79 15.92 -25.69
CA ALA A 65 16.38 17.25 -25.69
C ALA A 65 17.89 17.26 -26.02
N LEU A 66 18.61 16.19 -25.64
CA LEU A 66 20.03 16.00 -25.99
C LEU A 66 20.25 15.75 -27.49
N VAL A 67 19.25 15.20 -28.19
CA VAL A 67 19.35 14.85 -29.61
C VAL A 67 18.86 15.99 -30.50
N GLU A 68 17.73 16.61 -30.12
CA GLU A 68 17.00 17.55 -30.98
C GLU A 68 17.46 19.00 -30.88
N TYR A 69 17.91 19.47 -29.70
CA TYR A 69 18.12 20.89 -29.46
C TYR A 69 19.59 21.33 -29.48
N ASP A 70 19.80 22.64 -29.62
CA ASP A 70 21.09 23.26 -29.37
C ASP A 70 21.38 23.39 -27.87
N THR A 71 22.64 23.67 -27.55
CA THR A 71 23.14 23.74 -26.16
C THR A 71 22.45 24.82 -25.32
N ALA A 72 22.06 25.94 -25.94
CA ALA A 72 21.43 27.06 -25.23
C ALA A 72 19.98 26.75 -24.87
N TYR A 73 19.23 26.18 -25.81
CA TYR A 73 17.85 25.77 -25.60
C TYR A 73 17.76 24.60 -24.61
N PHE A 74 18.66 23.62 -24.73
CA PHE A 74 18.77 22.52 -23.77
C PHE A 74 19.00 23.02 -22.35
N SER A 75 19.91 23.97 -22.14
CA SER A 75 20.20 24.49 -20.79
C SER A 75 18.98 25.09 -20.09
N ILE A 76 18.08 25.73 -20.85
CA ILE A 76 16.87 26.36 -20.30
C ILE A 76 15.85 25.27 -19.91
N ILE A 77 15.52 24.37 -20.83
CA ILE A 77 14.56 23.28 -20.57
C ILE A 77 15.06 22.36 -19.47
N ASN A 78 16.35 22.01 -19.50
CA ASN A 78 16.93 21.09 -18.54
C ASN A 78 16.89 21.65 -17.10
N SER A 79 17.07 22.96 -16.93
CA SER A 79 16.92 23.62 -15.62
C SER A 79 15.49 23.49 -15.07
N GLN A 80 14.47 23.63 -15.92
CA GLN A 80 13.08 23.42 -15.52
C GLN A 80 12.82 21.95 -15.17
N LYS A 81 13.28 21.02 -16.02
CA LYS A 81 13.12 19.57 -15.80
C LYS A 81 13.82 19.09 -14.53
N ASN A 82 14.95 19.69 -14.17
CA ASN A 82 15.64 19.43 -12.90
C ASN A 82 14.85 19.88 -11.67
N LYS A 83 14.09 20.98 -11.76
CA LYS A 83 13.19 21.40 -10.68
C LYS A 83 12.01 20.45 -10.54
N GLU A 84 11.40 20.05 -11.66
CA GLU A 84 10.31 19.07 -11.68
C GLU A 84 10.78 17.73 -11.09
N LEU A 85 11.95 17.25 -11.49
CA LEU A 85 12.58 16.02 -10.98
C LEU A 85 12.75 16.05 -9.46
N ASN A 86 13.30 17.13 -8.92
CA ASN A 86 13.47 17.29 -7.48
C ASN A 86 12.12 17.29 -6.74
N SER A 87 11.08 17.89 -7.32
CA SER A 87 9.74 17.86 -6.75
C SER A 87 9.19 16.44 -6.66
N GLU A 88 9.35 15.64 -7.71
CA GLU A 88 8.94 14.23 -7.74
C GLU A 88 9.72 13.38 -6.72
N LEU A 89 11.03 13.59 -6.57
CA LEU A 89 11.84 12.91 -5.56
C LEU A 89 11.38 13.22 -4.13
N GLU A 90 11.03 14.48 -3.84
CA GLU A 90 10.51 14.87 -2.52
C GLU A 90 9.11 14.30 -2.25
N LYS A 91 8.27 14.14 -3.28
CA LYS A 91 7.00 13.42 -3.14
C LYS A 91 7.24 11.94 -2.84
N PHE A 92 8.18 11.30 -3.54
CA PHE A 92 8.49 9.89 -3.33
C PHE A 92 8.99 9.60 -1.91
N LYS A 93 9.84 10.47 -1.35
CA LYS A 93 10.34 10.37 0.04
C LYS A 93 9.24 10.41 1.10
N LYS A 94 8.11 11.07 0.81
CA LYS A 94 6.99 11.18 1.74
C LYS A 94 6.10 9.93 1.74
N THR A 95 6.25 9.06 0.75
CA THR A 95 5.56 7.75 0.73
C THR A 95 6.17 6.80 1.75
N LYS A 96 5.42 5.77 2.14
CA LYS A 96 5.93 4.77 3.07
C LYS A 96 6.84 3.76 2.37
N LEU A 97 8.14 4.05 2.36
CA LEU A 97 9.14 3.18 1.76
C LEU A 97 9.39 1.91 2.60
N THR A 98 9.53 0.79 1.91
CA THR A 98 10.12 -0.43 2.47
C THR A 98 11.64 -0.34 2.46
N LYS A 99 12.32 -1.18 3.26
CA LYS A 99 13.79 -1.24 3.30
C LYS A 99 14.44 -1.52 1.93
N LYS A 100 13.74 -2.27 1.05
CA LYS A 100 14.22 -2.57 -0.30
C LYS A 100 14.11 -1.33 -1.19
N GLU A 101 12.99 -0.62 -1.11
CA GLU A 101 12.76 0.59 -1.87
C GLU A 101 13.69 1.71 -1.46
N GLU A 102 13.89 1.90 -0.15
CA GLU A 102 14.80 2.91 0.39
C GLU A 102 16.21 2.75 -0.19
N ARG A 103 16.71 1.51 -0.29
CA ARG A 103 18.01 1.23 -0.93
C ARG A 103 18.03 1.65 -2.40
N VAL A 104 17.11 1.10 -3.20
CA VAL A 104 17.08 1.36 -4.66
C VAL A 104 16.81 2.85 -4.94
N PHE A 105 16.01 3.51 -4.11
CA PHE A 105 15.69 4.93 -4.23
C PHE A 105 16.88 5.82 -3.86
N ASN A 106 17.71 5.42 -2.90
CA ASN A 106 18.96 6.11 -2.62
C ASN A 106 19.95 5.98 -3.80
N ASP A 107 20.07 4.78 -4.37
CA ASP A 107 20.91 4.56 -5.56
C ASP A 107 20.43 5.42 -6.74
N LEU A 108 19.12 5.46 -6.98
CA LEU A 108 18.49 6.34 -7.98
C LEU A 108 18.83 7.82 -7.74
N GLN A 109 18.72 8.31 -6.50
CA GLN A 109 19.04 9.72 -6.19
C GLN A 109 20.51 10.05 -6.48
N THR A 110 21.43 9.12 -6.21
CA THR A 110 22.86 9.28 -6.54
C THR A 110 23.08 9.34 -8.05
N ASP A 111 22.41 8.48 -8.81
CA ASP A 111 22.51 8.51 -10.27
C ASP A 111 21.91 9.79 -10.86
N LEU A 112 20.74 10.23 -10.37
CA LEU A 112 20.10 11.47 -10.81
C LEU A 112 20.95 12.70 -10.47
N SER A 113 21.59 12.73 -9.30
CA SER A 113 22.53 13.80 -8.95
C SER A 113 23.74 13.82 -9.90
N SER A 114 24.28 12.64 -10.23
CA SER A 114 25.37 12.51 -11.19
C SER A 114 24.97 12.98 -12.59
N ILE A 115 23.74 12.66 -13.02
CA ILE A 115 23.15 13.15 -14.29
C ILE A 115 23.10 14.68 -14.29
N ILE A 116 22.58 15.29 -13.23
CA ILE A 116 22.49 16.76 -13.10
C ILE A 116 23.87 17.42 -13.13
N GLU A 117 24.89 16.81 -12.56
CA GLU A 117 26.26 17.31 -12.61
C GLU A 117 26.88 17.19 -14.01
N LEU A 118 26.68 16.06 -14.69
CA LEU A 118 27.13 15.87 -16.06
C LEU A 118 26.46 16.85 -17.03
N GLU A 119 25.18 17.15 -16.81
CA GLU A 119 24.41 18.12 -17.59
C GLU A 119 24.97 19.55 -17.53
N LYS A 120 25.57 19.95 -16.40
CA LYS A 120 26.19 21.28 -16.25
C LYS A 120 27.49 21.42 -17.05
N ASN A 121 28.16 20.30 -17.31
CA ASN A 121 29.47 20.24 -17.96
C ASN A 121 29.38 19.88 -19.44
N ILE A 122 28.18 19.89 -20.04
CA ILE A 122 28.02 19.59 -21.47
C ILE A 122 28.62 20.73 -22.30
N ASP A 123 29.80 20.48 -22.85
CA ASP A 123 30.49 21.42 -23.72
C ASP A 123 29.95 21.31 -25.16
N THR A 124 29.91 22.45 -25.86
CA THR A 124 29.23 22.66 -27.15
C THR A 124 29.72 21.77 -28.30
N LYS A 125 30.89 21.14 -28.15
CA LYS A 125 31.56 20.36 -29.21
C LYS A 125 31.12 18.91 -29.32
N ASP A 126 30.63 18.30 -28.23
CA ASP A 126 30.25 16.86 -28.17
C ASP A 126 28.84 16.63 -27.62
N PHE A 127 28.00 17.68 -27.66
CA PHE A 127 26.65 17.73 -27.09
C PHE A 127 25.78 16.50 -27.44
N LYS A 128 25.84 16.01 -28.68
CA LYS A 128 25.01 14.90 -29.18
C LYS A 128 25.54 13.50 -28.88
N ASN A 129 26.80 13.36 -28.45
CA ASN A 129 27.48 12.06 -28.26
C ASN A 129 28.00 11.88 -26.83
N ASN A 130 27.29 12.41 -25.83
CA ASN A 130 27.67 12.28 -24.43
C ASN A 130 27.35 10.87 -23.87
N LYS A 131 28.15 9.88 -24.28
CA LYS A 131 27.97 8.46 -23.94
C LYS A 131 27.86 8.22 -22.43
N ASN A 132 28.63 8.98 -21.63
CA ASN A 132 28.60 8.89 -20.18
C ASN A 132 27.23 9.30 -19.60
N LEU A 133 26.64 10.38 -20.13
CA LEU A 133 25.31 10.83 -19.73
C LEU A 133 24.22 9.80 -20.10
N ASN A 134 24.25 9.28 -21.33
CA ASN A 134 23.31 8.25 -21.78
C ASN A 134 23.41 6.96 -20.94
N ASP A 135 24.64 6.52 -20.63
CA ASP A 135 24.86 5.35 -19.79
C ASP A 135 24.30 5.57 -18.37
N LYS A 136 24.45 6.78 -17.81
CA LYS A 136 23.87 7.13 -16.51
C LYS A 136 22.35 7.20 -16.54
N ILE A 137 21.73 7.79 -17.57
CA ILE A 137 20.27 7.79 -17.74
C ILE A 137 19.74 6.37 -17.85
N LYS A 138 20.43 5.49 -18.57
CA LYS A 138 20.07 4.08 -18.68
C LYS A 138 20.10 3.36 -17.32
N ILE A 139 21.11 3.62 -16.49
CA ILE A 139 21.19 3.06 -15.13
C ILE A 139 20.03 3.60 -14.27
N ALA A 140 19.75 4.90 -14.31
CA ALA A 140 18.62 5.49 -13.59
C ALA A 140 17.28 4.85 -14.01
N ASN A 141 17.07 4.63 -15.32
CA ASN A 141 15.91 3.92 -15.83
C ASN A 141 15.82 2.46 -15.35
N GLN A 142 16.95 1.78 -15.14
CA GLN A 142 16.96 0.45 -14.51
C GLN A 142 16.51 0.50 -13.05
N HIS A 143 16.96 1.49 -12.27
CA HIS A 143 16.49 1.67 -10.89
C HIS A 143 15.00 2.02 -10.82
N LEU A 144 14.48 2.86 -11.74
CA LEU A 144 13.04 3.14 -11.85
C LEU A 144 12.23 1.88 -12.17
N LYS A 145 12.73 1.04 -13.09
CA LYS A 145 12.11 -0.24 -13.41
C LYS A 145 12.07 -1.16 -12.18
N GLN A 146 13.18 -1.28 -11.46
CA GLN A 146 13.24 -2.06 -10.22
C GLN A 146 12.26 -1.53 -9.17
N LEU A 147 12.17 -0.21 -8.97
CA LEU A 147 11.19 0.39 -8.06
C LEU A 147 9.77 0.04 -8.49
N SER A 148 9.44 0.11 -9.78
CA SER A 148 8.12 -0.25 -10.32
C SER A 148 7.76 -1.73 -10.08
N GLU A 149 8.72 -2.64 -10.25
CA GLU A 149 8.54 -4.07 -9.95
C GLU A 149 8.31 -4.32 -8.45
N ILE A 150 9.02 -3.58 -7.58
CA ILE A 150 8.78 -3.61 -6.14
C ILE A 150 7.36 -3.09 -5.81
N GLN A 151 6.91 -2.00 -6.46
CA GLN A 151 5.54 -1.47 -6.26
C GLN A 151 4.46 -2.51 -6.57
N ILE A 152 4.62 -3.26 -7.67
CA ILE A 152 3.70 -4.35 -8.04
C ILE A 152 3.68 -5.43 -6.95
N THR A 153 4.86 -5.85 -6.49
CA THR A 153 5.00 -6.91 -5.49
C THR A 153 4.38 -6.51 -4.16
N GLU A 154 4.63 -5.29 -3.69
CA GLU A 154 4.05 -4.76 -2.46
C GLU A 154 2.54 -4.51 -2.59
N GLY A 155 2.06 -4.04 -3.75
CA GLY A 155 0.63 -3.93 -4.04
C GLY A 155 -0.10 -5.27 -3.96
N ASN A 156 0.48 -6.33 -4.56
CA ASN A 156 -0.06 -7.69 -4.47
C ASN A 156 -0.05 -8.21 -3.02
N ARG A 157 0.98 -7.88 -2.24
CA ARG A 157 1.04 -8.25 -0.82
C ARG A 157 -0.09 -7.60 -0.03
N GLN A 158 -0.35 -6.31 -0.22
CA GLN A 158 -1.46 -5.60 0.43
C GLN A 158 -2.83 -6.16 0.03
N LEU A 159 -3.01 -6.48 -1.27
CA LEU A 159 -4.23 -7.11 -1.74
C LEU A 159 -4.46 -8.48 -1.08
N SER A 160 -3.42 -9.30 -0.96
CA SER A 160 -3.48 -10.61 -0.30
C SER A 160 -3.83 -10.50 1.19
N ILE A 161 -3.26 -9.51 1.90
CA ILE A 161 -3.61 -9.22 3.31
C ILE A 161 -5.09 -8.84 3.44
N SER A 162 -5.58 -7.94 2.56
CA SER A 162 -6.98 -7.55 2.51
C SER A 162 -7.90 -8.75 2.27
N GLN A 163 -7.62 -9.56 1.24
CA GLN A 163 -8.41 -10.76 0.92
C GLN A 163 -8.43 -11.78 2.06
N LYS A 164 -7.31 -11.93 2.79
CA LYS A 164 -7.28 -12.78 3.99
C LYS A 164 -8.15 -12.21 5.11
N ALA A 165 -8.14 -10.90 5.32
CA ALA A 165 -8.99 -10.25 6.31
C ALA A 165 -10.49 -10.38 5.95
N VAL A 166 -10.87 -10.22 4.68
CA VAL A 166 -12.25 -10.44 4.20
C VAL A 166 -12.69 -11.89 4.45
N ARG A 167 -11.91 -12.88 4.01
CA ARG A 167 -12.24 -14.30 4.23
C ARG A 167 -12.39 -14.64 5.70
N ASN A 168 -11.58 -14.05 6.58
CA ASN A 168 -11.71 -14.27 8.01
C ASN A 168 -13.04 -13.72 8.55
N VAL A 169 -13.47 -12.53 8.10
CA VAL A 169 -14.78 -11.97 8.47
C VAL A 169 -15.89 -12.92 8.01
N GLU A 170 -15.88 -13.32 6.74
CA GLU A 170 -16.89 -14.24 6.19
C GLU A 170 -17.00 -15.55 6.99
N LEU A 171 -15.86 -16.18 7.31
CA LEU A 171 -15.83 -17.40 8.10
C LEU A 171 -16.38 -17.19 9.53
N TYR A 172 -15.97 -16.12 10.20
CA TYR A 172 -16.43 -15.84 11.56
C TYR A 172 -17.93 -15.50 11.60
N THR A 173 -18.44 -14.72 10.65
CA THR A 173 -19.86 -14.43 10.55
C THR A 173 -20.68 -15.72 10.30
N GLN A 174 -20.20 -16.63 9.45
CA GLN A 174 -20.88 -17.93 9.24
C GLN A 174 -20.94 -18.76 10.53
N ILE A 175 -19.82 -18.87 11.25
CA ILE A 175 -19.76 -19.57 12.53
C ILE A 175 -20.68 -18.92 13.57
N GLU A 176 -20.69 -17.59 13.65
CA GLU A 176 -21.57 -16.84 14.55
C GLU A 176 -23.04 -17.18 14.29
N ILE A 177 -23.49 -17.17 13.04
CA ILE A 177 -24.87 -17.52 12.69
C ILE A 177 -25.21 -18.93 13.16
N TYR A 178 -24.33 -19.91 12.95
CA TYR A 178 -24.56 -21.27 13.43
C TYR A 178 -24.65 -21.35 14.96
N ILE A 179 -23.78 -20.65 15.68
CA ILE A 179 -23.80 -20.62 17.15
C ILE A 179 -25.05 -19.90 17.67
N LEU A 180 -25.48 -18.81 17.03
CA LEU A 180 -26.70 -18.09 17.40
C LEU A 180 -27.95 -18.96 17.22
N ILE A 181 -28.06 -19.70 16.12
CA ILE A 181 -29.15 -20.66 15.91
C ILE A 181 -29.12 -21.74 17.00
N PHE A 182 -27.94 -22.31 17.27
CA PHE A 182 -27.78 -23.33 18.30
C PHE A 182 -28.15 -22.84 19.70
N LEU A 183 -27.70 -21.63 20.08
CA LEU A 183 -28.06 -20.99 21.35
C LEU A 183 -29.56 -20.71 21.45
N ALA A 184 -30.19 -20.26 20.36
CA ALA A 184 -31.64 -20.04 20.33
C ALA A 184 -32.41 -21.33 20.64
N VAL A 185 -32.00 -22.47 20.08
CA VAL A 185 -32.61 -23.78 20.36
C VAL A 185 -32.39 -24.19 21.82
N ILE A 186 -31.18 -24.03 22.37
CA ILE A 186 -30.88 -24.32 23.78
C ILE A 186 -31.78 -23.50 24.71
N ILE A 187 -31.92 -22.21 24.45
CA ILE A 187 -32.75 -21.31 25.25
C ILE A 187 -34.21 -21.79 25.23
N GLN A 188 -34.76 -22.15 24.05
CA GLN A 188 -36.12 -22.70 23.95
C GLN A 188 -36.29 -23.99 24.78
N ILE A 189 -35.32 -24.90 24.75
CA ILE A 189 -35.34 -26.13 25.56
C ILE A 189 -35.34 -25.79 27.05
N ILE A 190 -34.47 -24.88 27.50
CA ILE A 190 -34.39 -24.45 28.91
C ILE A 190 -35.71 -23.83 29.37
N ILE A 191 -36.39 -23.06 28.50
CA ILE A 191 -37.70 -22.47 28.79
C ILE A 191 -38.77 -23.53 28.95
N MET A 192 -38.80 -24.50 28.04
CA MET A 192 -39.84 -25.52 27.99
C MET A 192 -39.64 -26.61 29.07
N TYR A 193 -38.43 -26.77 29.58
CA TYR A 193 -38.11 -27.75 30.62
C TYR A 193 -38.55 -27.23 32.01
N GLN A 194 -39.78 -27.59 32.41
CA GLN A 194 -40.21 -27.42 33.80
C GLN A 194 -39.54 -28.50 34.68
N PRO A 195 -38.76 -28.13 35.72
CA PRO A 195 -38.27 -29.13 36.66
C PRO A 195 -39.48 -29.81 37.32
N LYS A 196 -39.51 -31.15 37.35
CA LYS A 196 -40.47 -31.89 38.17
C LYS A 196 -40.34 -31.39 39.61
N ASN A 197 -41.44 -30.90 40.16
CA ASN A 197 -41.55 -30.64 41.58
C ASN A 197 -41.67 -32.00 42.26
N ASP A 198 -40.60 -32.48 42.87
CA ASP A 198 -40.66 -33.42 43.99
C ASP A 198 -40.65 -32.62 45.30
#